data_AF-A0A7W4P901-F1
#
_entry.id   AF-A0A7W4P901-F1
#
_cell.length_a   1.000
_cell.length_b   1.000
_cell.length_c   1.000
_cell.angle_alpha   90.00
_cell.angle_beta   90.00
_cell.angle_gamma   90.00
#
_symmetry.space_group_name_H-M   'P 1'
#
loop_
_entity.id
_entity.type
_entity.pdbx_description
1 polymer ?
#
loop_
_entity_poly.entity_id
_entity_poly.type
_entity_poly.pdbx_seq_one_letter_code
_entity_poly.pdbx_strand_id
1 'polypeptide(L)'
;MTRVRPSDNQRDRLKETNAFRCCVCKRRSVGFHLHHIDGDNANTVDANLAVLCVEDHDRHHRSGEYAPRHTELKAEEILQFKTDWESFVAEAQRPEPKVLATLSSYGTQELIHSLQLVLQWPDERIAMKQSYHLLDGDLDRLTDEVVADLISIGPNVKMAMIDAPLPVEHCPCCGTGYSRTLKPAVVARLTDPDWATKSSASIYINPAEPRVTILFSLRDQSLLTGSLHLCQGQFLHYHCEGIDDRVPVTDRPSVRTQVTKIVKNVLREWQPAWVFIGTGDPDLPTLLPDLNLPELWEQARRGLKPRKSKSQSRC
;
A
#
# COMPACT_ATOMS: atom_id res chain seq x y z
N MET A 1 -17.40 40.77 -18.62
CA MET A 1 -18.68 40.15 -18.22
C MET A 1 -18.98 40.50 -16.76
N THR A 2 -20.24 40.49 -16.34
CA THR A 2 -20.60 40.78 -14.94
C THR A 2 -20.17 39.61 -14.05
N ARG A 3 -19.42 39.89 -12.98
CA ARG A 3 -19.00 38.88 -12.01
C ARG A 3 -20.22 38.19 -11.40
N VAL A 4 -20.27 36.87 -11.51
CA VAL A 4 -21.27 36.04 -10.82
C VAL A 4 -20.62 35.51 -9.55
N ARG A 5 -21.34 35.53 -8.43
CA ARG A 5 -20.84 34.99 -7.16
C ARG A 5 -21.40 33.58 -6.96
N PRO A 6 -20.58 32.61 -6.52
CA PRO A 6 -21.10 31.30 -6.10
C PRO A 6 -22.11 31.47 -4.98
N SER A 7 -23.25 30.77 -5.08
CA SER A 7 -24.27 30.73 -4.03
C SER A 7 -23.77 29.98 -2.80
N ASP A 8 -24.42 30.16 -1.65
CA ASP A 8 -24.02 29.47 -0.41
C ASP A 8 -24.12 27.94 -0.55
N ASN A 9 -25.22 27.45 -1.14
CA ASN A 9 -25.37 26.01 -1.45
C ASN A 9 -24.27 25.47 -2.37
N GLN A 10 -23.81 26.27 -3.33
CA GLN A 10 -22.70 25.86 -4.21
C GLN A 10 -21.37 25.82 -3.44
N ARG A 11 -21.14 26.80 -2.55
CA ARG A 11 -19.95 26.85 -1.70
C ARG A 11 -19.87 25.65 -0.77
N ASP A 12 -20.98 25.30 -0.13
CA ASP A 12 -21.01 24.20 0.84
C ASP A 12 -20.84 22.86 0.13
N ARG A 13 -21.55 22.63 -0.99
CA ARG A 13 -21.35 21.44 -1.82
C ARG A 13 -19.90 21.28 -2.28
N LEU A 14 -19.26 22.37 -2.76
CA LEU A 14 -17.86 22.30 -3.21
C LEU A 14 -16.91 21.97 -2.05
N LYS A 15 -17.12 22.54 -0.86
CA LYS A 15 -16.33 22.20 0.33
C LYS A 15 -16.53 20.74 0.75
N GLU A 16 -17.77 20.26 0.78
CA GLU A 16 -18.10 18.87 1.11
C GLU A 16 -17.47 17.88 0.12
N THR A 17 -17.55 18.17 -1.19
CA THR A 17 -16.93 17.36 -2.26
C THR A 17 -15.40 17.30 -2.12
N ASN A 18 -14.80 18.29 -1.46
CA ASN A 18 -13.36 18.35 -1.18
C ASN A 18 -13.03 17.92 0.27
N ALA A 19 -13.98 17.34 1.02
CA ALA A 19 -13.82 16.98 2.44
C ALA A 19 -13.25 18.13 3.30
N PHE A 20 -13.68 19.37 3.02
CA PHE A 20 -13.21 20.60 3.65
C PHE A 20 -11.68 20.75 3.62
N ARG A 21 -11.07 20.44 2.48
CA ARG A 21 -9.62 20.54 2.24
C ARG A 21 -9.33 21.26 0.93
N CYS A 22 -8.13 21.83 0.84
CA CYS A 22 -7.62 22.39 -0.42
C CYS A 22 -7.44 21.26 -1.45
N CYS A 23 -7.92 21.42 -2.68
CA CYS A 23 -7.72 20.39 -3.71
C CYS A 23 -6.25 20.23 -4.11
N VAL A 24 -5.38 21.20 -3.84
CA VAL A 24 -3.95 21.13 -4.13
C VAL A 24 -3.18 20.48 -2.97
N CYS A 25 -3.03 21.18 -1.84
CA CYS A 25 -2.23 20.67 -0.72
C CYS A 25 -2.96 19.70 0.22
N LYS A 26 -4.27 19.48 0.04
CA LYS A 26 -5.13 18.61 0.88
C LYS A 26 -5.18 18.98 2.37
N ARG A 27 -4.63 20.13 2.76
CA ARG A 27 -4.69 20.62 4.14
C ARG A 27 -6.07 21.17 4.46
N ARG A 28 -6.50 21.00 5.71
CA ARG A 28 -7.56 21.83 6.29
C ARG A 28 -7.04 23.26 6.41
N SER A 29 -7.92 24.25 6.26
CA SER A 29 -7.56 25.65 6.39
C SER A 29 -8.62 26.41 7.18
N VAL A 30 -8.20 27.50 7.83
CA VAL A 30 -9.09 28.44 8.51
C VAL A 30 -10.05 29.12 7.52
N GLY A 31 -9.69 29.16 6.23
CA GLY A 31 -10.56 29.66 5.17
C GLY A 31 -10.26 29.03 3.81
N PHE A 32 -11.31 28.89 3.00
CA PHE A 32 -11.21 28.43 1.61
C PHE A 32 -11.67 29.51 0.64
N HIS A 33 -10.96 29.62 -0.48
CA HIS A 33 -11.34 30.41 -1.63
C HIS A 33 -11.82 29.50 -2.75
N LEU A 34 -12.90 29.92 -3.43
CA LEU A 34 -13.32 29.29 -4.68
C LEU A 34 -12.65 30.03 -5.83
N HIS A 35 -11.74 29.34 -6.48
CA HIS A 35 -10.93 29.85 -7.57
C HIS A 35 -11.53 29.43 -8.92
N HIS A 36 -11.74 30.39 -9.83
CA HIS A 36 -12.18 30.11 -11.20
C HIS A 36 -10.96 29.63 -12.00
N ILE A 37 -11.00 28.38 -12.46
CA ILE A 37 -9.87 27.71 -13.12
C ILE A 37 -9.53 28.39 -14.45
N ASP A 38 -10.54 28.83 -15.21
CA ASP A 38 -10.38 29.53 -16.49
C ASP A 38 -10.09 31.04 -16.37
N GLY A 39 -10.08 31.59 -15.15
CA GLY A 39 -9.94 33.02 -14.89
C GLY A 39 -11.18 33.88 -15.22
N ASP A 40 -12.26 33.31 -15.76
CA ASP A 40 -13.51 34.01 -16.04
C ASP A 40 -14.44 34.01 -14.83
N ASN A 41 -14.51 35.15 -14.15
CA ASN A 41 -15.38 35.36 -12.98
C ASN A 41 -16.89 35.36 -13.30
N ALA A 42 -17.29 35.22 -14.56
CA ALA A 42 -18.69 34.98 -14.94
C ALA A 42 -19.02 33.47 -15.07
N ASN A 43 -18.02 32.60 -15.23
CA ASN A 43 -18.20 31.16 -15.40
C ASN A 43 -18.26 30.43 -14.04
N THR A 44 -19.35 30.64 -13.29
CA THR A 44 -19.53 30.14 -11.91
C THR A 44 -20.18 28.75 -11.86
N VAL A 45 -19.67 27.79 -12.64
CA VAL A 45 -20.11 26.38 -12.59
C VAL A 45 -19.15 25.55 -11.74
N ASP A 46 -19.65 24.48 -11.10
CA ASP A 46 -18.85 23.65 -10.17
C ASP A 46 -17.58 23.09 -10.82
N ALA A 47 -17.65 22.71 -12.09
CA ALA A 47 -16.50 22.19 -12.84
C ALA A 47 -15.38 23.23 -13.00
N ASN A 48 -15.71 24.53 -12.99
CA ASN A 48 -14.74 25.63 -13.10
C ASN A 48 -14.28 26.18 -11.74
N LEU A 49 -14.84 25.70 -10.62
CA LEU A 49 -14.52 26.19 -9.29
C LEU A 49 -13.65 25.19 -8.51
N ALA A 50 -12.43 25.58 -8.18
CA ALA A 50 -11.53 24.83 -7.32
C ALA A 50 -11.53 25.37 -5.89
N VAL A 51 -11.52 24.46 -4.90
CA VAL A 51 -11.40 24.80 -3.48
C VAL A 51 -9.92 24.92 -3.12
N LEU A 52 -9.44 26.15 -2.90
CA LEU A 52 -8.05 26.41 -2.53
C LEU A 52 -7.95 26.97 -1.12
N CYS A 53 -6.91 26.59 -0.37
CA CYS A 53 -6.54 27.31 0.85
C CYS A 53 -5.98 28.68 0.49
N VAL A 54 -5.96 29.61 1.47
CA VAL A 54 -5.41 30.96 1.27
C VAL A 54 -3.98 30.92 0.72
N GLU A 55 -3.14 30.03 1.24
CA GLU A 55 -1.75 29.89 0.81
C GLU A 55 -1.62 29.52 -0.67
N ASP A 56 -2.32 28.47 -1.13
CA ASP A 56 -2.26 28.05 -2.54
C ASP A 56 -3.00 29.02 -3.47
N HIS A 57 -4.04 29.70 -2.97
CA HIS A 57 -4.72 30.78 -3.68
C HIS A 57 -3.79 31.98 -3.93
N ASP A 58 -3.11 32.46 -2.89
CA ASP A 58 -2.19 33.61 -3.00
C ASP A 58 -0.96 33.28 -3.84
N ARG A 59 -0.43 32.04 -3.73
CA ARG A 59 0.66 31.54 -4.59
C ARG A 59 0.31 31.61 -6.08
N HIS A 60 -0.93 31.31 -6.45
CA HIS A 60 -1.36 31.41 -7.85
C HIS A 60 -1.43 32.87 -8.35
N HIS A 61 -1.80 33.82 -7.48
CA HIS A 61 -1.95 35.23 -7.86
C HIS A 61 -0.65 36.06 -7.80
N ARG A 62 0.43 35.58 -7.16
CA ARG A 62 1.70 36.33 -6.98
C ARG A 62 2.91 35.56 -7.52
N SER A 63 2.92 35.28 -8.81
CA SER A 63 4.08 34.76 -9.53
C SER A 63 5.30 35.70 -9.37
N GLY A 64 6.36 35.26 -8.69
CA GLY A 64 7.67 35.93 -8.67
C GLY A 64 8.10 36.68 -7.40
N GLU A 65 7.27 36.80 -6.36
CA GLU A 65 7.68 37.47 -5.09
C GLU A 65 8.38 36.54 -4.08
N TYR A 66 8.40 35.22 -4.34
CA TYR A 66 8.99 34.22 -3.45
C TYR A 66 10.04 33.36 -4.20
N ALA A 67 11.04 32.83 -3.48
CA ALA A 67 12.27 32.19 -3.99
C ALA A 67 12.06 30.94 -4.91
N PRO A 68 13.08 30.37 -5.59
CA PRO A 68 12.89 29.50 -6.77
C PRO A 68 12.38 28.05 -6.51
N ARG A 69 11.72 27.77 -5.37
CA ARG A 69 11.08 26.46 -5.09
C ARG A 69 9.58 26.43 -5.46
N HIS A 70 9.08 27.43 -6.16
CA HIS A 70 7.63 27.69 -6.22
C HIS A 70 7.13 27.57 -7.65
N THR A 71 6.46 26.45 -7.94
CA THR A 71 5.69 26.23 -9.18
C THR A 71 4.46 27.12 -9.19
N GLU A 72 4.38 28.04 -10.13
CA GLU A 72 3.14 28.73 -10.50
C GLU A 72 2.13 27.67 -10.95
N LEU A 73 1.04 27.48 -10.19
CA LEU A 73 0.02 26.50 -10.54
C LEU A 73 -0.77 26.98 -11.75
N LYS A 74 -0.63 26.30 -12.88
CA LYS A 74 -1.42 26.58 -14.10
C LYS A 74 -2.85 26.09 -13.92
N ALA A 75 -3.78 26.65 -14.71
CA ALA A 75 -5.18 26.23 -14.76
C ALA A 75 -5.32 24.71 -14.96
N GLU A 76 -4.52 24.13 -15.86
CA GLU A 76 -4.49 22.69 -16.12
C GLU A 76 -4.09 21.87 -14.89
N GLU A 77 -3.10 22.33 -14.10
CA GLU A 77 -2.66 21.67 -12.87
C GLU A 77 -3.75 21.76 -11.78
N ILE A 78 -4.39 22.91 -11.63
CA ILE A 78 -5.50 23.10 -10.69
C ILE A 78 -6.67 22.19 -11.04
N LEU A 79 -7.00 22.08 -12.33
CA LEU A 79 -8.03 21.18 -12.82
C LEU A 79 -7.68 19.72 -12.48
N GLN A 80 -6.44 19.30 -12.75
CA GLN A 80 -5.98 17.96 -12.43
C GLN A 80 -6.07 17.68 -10.92
N PHE A 81 -5.58 18.60 -10.07
CA PHE A 81 -5.65 18.47 -8.62
C PHE A 81 -7.08 18.40 -8.09
N LYS A 82 -7.99 19.22 -8.64
CA LYS A 82 -9.43 19.18 -8.35
C LYS A 82 -10.01 17.82 -8.72
N THR A 83 -9.86 17.40 -9.96
CA THR A 83 -10.42 16.14 -10.47
C THR A 83 -9.91 14.94 -9.67
N ASP A 84 -8.60 14.89 -9.41
CA ASP A 84 -8.01 13.80 -8.62
C ASP A 84 -8.51 13.77 -7.18
N TRP A 85 -8.65 14.94 -6.53
CA TRP A 85 -9.12 15.00 -5.15
C TRP A 85 -10.58 14.62 -5.01
N GLU A 86 -11.44 15.23 -5.81
CA GLU A 86 -12.88 15.03 -5.72
C GLU A 86 -13.23 13.59 -6.07
N SER A 87 -12.53 12.98 -7.03
CA SER A 87 -12.65 11.55 -7.34
C SER A 87 -12.23 10.68 -6.15
N PHE A 88 -11.14 11.03 -5.46
CA PHE A 88 -10.69 10.29 -4.29
C PHE A 88 -11.70 10.39 -3.14
N VAL A 89 -12.19 11.59 -2.81
CA VAL A 89 -13.18 11.81 -1.75
C VAL A 89 -14.48 11.07 -2.07
N ALA A 90 -14.95 11.13 -3.33
CA ALA A 90 -16.13 10.39 -3.75
C ALA A 90 -15.96 8.86 -3.58
N GLU A 91 -14.80 8.30 -3.93
CA GLU A 91 -14.51 6.88 -3.71
C GLU A 91 -14.40 6.53 -2.21
N ALA A 92 -13.77 7.40 -1.41
CA ALA A 92 -13.61 7.24 0.03
C ALA A 92 -14.94 7.23 0.80
N GLN A 93 -15.96 7.94 0.29
CA GLN A 93 -17.29 8.04 0.91
C GLN A 93 -18.21 6.85 0.58
N ARG A 94 -17.78 5.90 -0.26
CA ARG A 94 -18.60 4.72 -0.60
C ARG A 94 -18.82 3.83 0.64
N PRO A 95 -19.87 2.98 0.63
CA PRO A 95 -20.04 1.95 1.66
C PRO A 95 -18.87 0.98 1.73
N GLU A 96 -18.28 0.66 0.56
CA GLU A 96 -17.13 -0.23 0.40
C GLU A 96 -16.06 0.48 -0.45
N PRO A 97 -15.26 1.38 0.15
CA PRO A 97 -14.22 2.10 -0.57
C PRO A 97 -13.12 1.16 -1.06
N LYS A 98 -12.64 1.38 -2.28
CA LYS A 98 -11.45 0.70 -2.80
C LYS A 98 -10.14 1.37 -2.39
N VAL A 99 -10.22 2.61 -1.92
CA VAL A 99 -9.09 3.35 -1.38
C VAL A 99 -8.77 2.91 0.04
N LEU A 100 -7.53 3.12 0.46
CA LEU A 100 -7.02 2.68 1.75
C LEU A 100 -6.21 3.79 2.43
N ALA A 101 -6.24 3.82 3.75
CA ALA A 101 -5.29 4.55 4.58
C ALA A 101 -4.17 3.62 5.08
N THR A 102 -2.92 4.10 5.03
CA THR A 102 -1.79 3.47 5.72
C THR A 102 -1.30 4.42 6.81
N LEU A 103 -1.18 3.91 8.04
CA LEU A 103 -0.63 4.65 9.18
C LEU A 103 0.74 4.06 9.53
N SER A 104 1.76 4.90 9.45
CA SER A 104 3.13 4.57 9.84
C SER A 104 3.54 5.38 11.07
N SER A 105 4.19 4.74 12.03
CA SER A 105 4.86 5.41 13.15
C SER A 105 6.37 5.50 12.88
N TYR A 106 6.98 6.60 13.29
CA TYR A 106 8.43 6.83 13.15
C TYR A 106 9.07 7.10 14.50
N GLY A 107 10.27 6.54 14.69
CA GLY A 107 11.04 6.63 15.91
C GLY A 107 11.54 5.25 16.36
N THR A 108 11.59 5.05 17.66
CA THR A 108 11.92 3.74 18.27
C THR A 108 10.72 3.20 19.05
N GLN A 109 10.86 1.99 19.60
CA GLN A 109 9.83 1.45 20.50
C GLN A 109 9.68 2.28 21.78
N GLU A 110 10.78 2.90 22.23
CA GLU A 110 10.81 3.75 23.41
C GLU A 110 10.29 5.17 23.13
N LEU A 111 10.43 5.66 21.90
CA LEU A 111 10.02 7.00 21.52
C LEU A 111 9.52 7.06 20.07
N ILE A 112 8.21 7.04 19.90
CA ILE A 112 7.54 7.40 18.65
C ILE A 112 7.45 8.92 18.60
N HIS A 113 8.11 9.57 17.64
CA HIS A 113 8.12 11.04 17.54
C HIS A 113 7.12 11.59 16.51
N SER A 114 6.65 10.76 15.58
CA SER A 114 5.66 11.18 14.60
C SER A 114 4.86 10.03 14.02
N LEU A 115 3.66 10.35 13.53
CA LEU A 115 2.80 9.48 12.74
C LEU A 115 2.68 10.04 11.33
N GLN A 116 2.46 9.18 10.34
CA GLN A 116 2.13 9.58 8.98
C GLN A 116 0.96 8.79 8.46
N LEU A 117 -0.07 9.52 8.07
CA LEU A 117 -1.24 9.02 7.37
C LEU A 117 -1.02 9.18 5.85
N VAL A 118 -1.09 8.08 5.12
CA VAL A 118 -1.05 8.06 3.66
C VAL A 118 -2.39 7.53 3.15
N LEU A 119 -3.05 8.30 2.30
CA LEU A 119 -4.24 7.86 1.58
C LEU A 119 -3.85 7.48 0.16
N GLN A 120 -4.19 6.27 -0.25
CA GLN A 120 -3.75 5.72 -1.52
C GLN A 120 -4.89 5.11 -2.34
N TRP A 121 -4.70 5.14 -3.65
CA TRP A 121 -5.46 4.35 -4.62
C TRP A 121 -4.95 2.89 -4.67
N PRO A 122 -5.74 1.96 -5.24
CA PRO A 122 -5.32 0.58 -5.45
C PRO A 122 -4.05 0.39 -6.31
N ASP A 123 -3.73 1.38 -7.15
CA ASP A 123 -2.59 1.39 -8.07
C ASP A 123 -1.33 2.06 -7.46
N GLU A 124 -1.24 2.13 -6.13
CA GLU A 124 -0.16 2.76 -5.36
C GLU A 124 -0.08 4.30 -5.48
N ARG A 125 -0.93 4.96 -6.27
CA ARG A 125 -0.94 6.43 -6.34
C ARG A 125 -1.37 7.03 -5.00
N ILE A 126 -0.58 7.97 -4.49
CA ILE A 126 -0.85 8.68 -3.24
C ILE A 126 -1.78 9.86 -3.53
N ALA A 127 -2.94 9.88 -2.88
CA ALA A 127 -3.89 10.99 -2.96
C ALA A 127 -3.62 12.06 -1.89
N MET A 128 -3.17 11.65 -0.71
CA MET A 128 -2.84 12.54 0.40
C MET A 128 -1.75 11.92 1.27
N LYS A 129 -0.85 12.76 1.79
CA LYS A 129 0.07 12.42 2.86
C LYS A 129 0.00 13.51 3.93
N GLN A 130 -0.20 13.10 5.17
CA GLN A 130 -0.25 13.99 6.33
C GLN A 130 0.65 13.44 7.44
N SER A 131 1.49 14.30 8.00
CA SER A 131 2.33 13.98 9.15
C SER A 131 1.78 14.64 10.41
N TYR A 132 1.92 13.94 11.53
CA TYR A 132 1.52 14.39 12.87
C TYR A 132 2.76 14.26 13.77
N HIS A 133 3.17 15.32 14.46
CA HIS A 133 4.42 15.33 15.22
C HIS A 133 4.15 15.56 16.71
N LEU A 134 4.98 14.99 17.58
CA LEU A 134 4.91 15.21 19.03
C LEU A 134 5.08 16.67 19.50
N LEU A 135 5.43 17.57 18.58
CA LEU A 135 5.51 19.00 18.89
C LEU A 135 4.13 19.67 18.81
N ASP A 136 3.18 19.04 18.12
CA ASP A 136 1.82 19.54 17.91
C ASP A 136 0.82 19.00 18.95
N GLY A 137 1.17 17.89 19.61
CA GLY A 137 0.36 17.22 20.63
C GLY A 137 1.04 15.95 21.17
N ASP A 138 0.54 15.42 22.28
CA ASP A 138 0.94 14.09 22.78
C ASP A 138 0.38 12.96 21.90
N LEU A 139 0.86 11.73 22.08
CA LEU A 139 0.48 10.59 21.22
C LEU A 139 -1.04 10.36 21.18
N ASP A 140 -1.71 10.48 22.32
CA ASP A 140 -3.17 10.28 22.41
C ASP A 140 -3.89 11.27 21.50
N ARG A 141 -3.56 12.57 21.62
CA ARG A 141 -4.11 13.60 20.75
C ARG A 141 -3.79 13.37 19.29
N LEU A 142 -2.55 12.97 18.95
CA LEU A 142 -2.20 12.72 17.55
C LEU A 142 -2.99 11.55 16.97
N THR A 143 -3.25 10.50 17.75
CA THR A 143 -4.08 9.37 17.29
C THR A 143 -5.53 9.76 17.07
N ASP A 144 -6.11 10.57 17.97
CA ASP A 144 -7.46 11.12 17.79
C ASP A 144 -7.55 12.00 16.53
N GLU A 145 -6.56 12.85 16.29
CA GLU A 145 -6.50 13.69 15.10
C GLU A 145 -6.38 12.88 13.80
N VAL A 146 -5.57 11.81 13.77
CA VAL A 146 -5.47 10.88 12.63
C VAL A 146 -6.83 10.25 12.32
N VAL A 147 -7.52 9.73 13.34
CA VAL A 147 -8.82 9.06 13.17
C VAL A 147 -9.88 10.06 12.72
N ALA A 148 -9.95 11.24 13.35
CA ALA A 148 -10.87 12.30 12.97
C ALA A 148 -10.64 12.79 11.53
N ASP A 149 -9.39 12.89 11.10
CA ASP A 149 -9.03 13.24 9.73
C ASP A 149 -9.48 12.17 8.74
N LEU A 150 -9.23 10.89 9.03
CA LEU A 150 -9.66 9.79 8.17
C LEU A 150 -11.20 9.74 8.05
N ILE A 151 -11.93 9.81 9.17
CA ILE A 151 -13.39 9.80 9.20
C ILE A 151 -13.97 10.97 8.39
N SER A 152 -13.37 12.15 8.48
CA SER A 152 -13.84 13.32 7.72
C SER A 152 -13.72 13.18 6.20
N ILE A 153 -12.83 12.30 5.73
CA ILE A 153 -12.61 12.03 4.30
C ILE A 153 -13.51 10.87 3.86
N GLY A 154 -13.56 9.80 4.64
CA GLY A 154 -14.41 8.66 4.38
C GLY A 154 -14.48 7.73 5.60
N PRO A 155 -15.65 7.59 6.26
CA PRO A 155 -15.77 6.82 7.50
C PRO A 155 -15.55 5.31 7.31
N ASN A 156 -15.68 4.81 6.08
CA ASN A 156 -15.50 3.39 5.76
C ASN A 156 -14.12 3.08 5.15
N VAL A 157 -13.22 4.07 5.05
CA VAL A 157 -11.87 3.83 4.53
C VAL A 157 -11.13 2.94 5.53
N LYS A 158 -10.69 1.78 5.06
CA LYS A 158 -9.92 0.85 5.88
C LYS A 158 -8.53 1.41 6.15
N MET A 159 -8.08 1.28 7.39
CA MET A 159 -6.76 1.71 7.82
C MET A 159 -5.87 0.49 8.08
N ALA A 160 -4.74 0.42 7.38
CA ALA A 160 -3.67 -0.52 7.65
C ALA A 160 -2.60 0.15 8.51
N MET A 161 -2.18 -0.52 9.58
CA MET A 161 -1.13 -0.04 10.46
C MET A 161 0.12 -0.88 10.26
N ILE A 162 1.29 -0.23 10.18
CA ILE A 162 2.57 -0.92 10.24
C ILE A 162 2.84 -1.29 11.70
N ASP A 163 3.24 -2.53 11.94
CA ASP A 163 3.31 -3.17 13.25
C ASP A 163 4.55 -2.78 14.08
N ALA A 164 5.48 -2.02 13.49
CA ALA A 164 6.67 -1.51 14.16
C ALA A 164 7.01 -0.07 13.73
N PRO A 165 7.61 0.73 14.63
CA PRO A 165 8.19 2.02 14.27
C PRO A 165 9.23 1.87 13.16
N LEU A 166 9.18 2.77 12.18
CA LEU A 166 10.05 2.76 11.02
C LEU A 166 11.15 3.82 11.12
N PRO A 167 12.33 3.57 10.53
CA PRO A 167 13.30 4.64 10.29
C PRO A 167 12.78 5.61 9.23
N VAL A 168 13.23 6.86 9.29
CA VAL A 168 12.97 7.84 8.24
C VAL A 168 13.99 7.67 7.12
N GLU A 169 13.55 7.12 6.00
CA GLU A 169 14.36 6.95 4.80
C GLU A 169 14.06 8.06 3.79
N HIS A 170 15.09 8.56 3.10
CA HIS A 170 14.97 9.67 2.15
C HIS A 170 15.39 9.25 0.74
N CYS A 171 14.76 9.82 -0.29
CA CYS A 171 15.27 9.68 -1.66
C CYS A 171 16.66 10.31 -1.75
N PRO A 172 17.67 9.57 -2.23
CA PRO A 172 18.99 10.15 -2.50
C PRO A 172 18.95 11.31 -3.49
N CYS A 173 17.93 11.34 -4.35
CA CYS A 173 17.75 12.31 -5.43
C CYS A 173 17.31 13.71 -4.96
N CYS A 174 16.33 13.77 -4.06
CA CYS A 174 15.64 15.01 -3.70
C CYS A 174 15.52 15.22 -2.18
N GLY A 175 16.02 14.28 -1.37
CA GLY A 175 15.93 14.34 0.07
C GLY A 175 14.50 14.21 0.63
N THR A 176 13.51 13.86 -0.20
CA THR A 176 12.13 13.67 0.28
C THR A 176 12.00 12.32 0.97
N GLY A 177 11.37 12.30 2.15
CA GLY A 177 11.12 11.06 2.89
C GLY A 177 10.19 10.12 2.12
N TYR A 178 10.55 8.85 2.03
CA TYR A 178 9.69 7.84 1.39
C TYR A 178 8.34 7.77 2.10
N SER A 179 7.29 7.58 1.32
CA SER A 179 5.96 7.30 1.84
C SER A 179 5.71 5.82 1.67
N ARG A 180 5.18 5.16 2.69
CA ARG A 180 4.85 3.75 2.62
C ARG A 180 3.45 3.61 2.03
N THR A 181 3.38 2.98 0.87
CA THR A 181 2.14 2.50 0.27
C THR A 181 2.06 0.99 0.37
N LEU A 182 0.85 0.45 0.36
CA LEU A 182 0.63 -0.99 0.20
C LEU A 182 0.56 -1.36 -1.27
N LYS A 183 1.08 -2.55 -1.58
CA LYS A 183 1.02 -3.13 -2.92
C LYS A 183 -0.42 -3.43 -3.36
N PRO A 184 -0.72 -3.37 -4.68
CA PRO A 184 -2.08 -3.56 -5.20
C PRO A 184 -2.74 -4.85 -4.72
N ALA A 185 -1.99 -5.95 -4.65
CA ALA A 185 -2.50 -7.22 -4.15
C ALA A 185 -2.95 -7.16 -2.69
N VAL A 186 -2.23 -6.43 -1.84
CA VAL A 186 -2.57 -6.22 -0.43
C VAL A 186 -3.78 -5.30 -0.30
N VAL A 187 -3.85 -4.24 -1.11
CA VAL A 187 -5.03 -3.36 -1.15
C VAL A 187 -6.26 -4.17 -1.55
N ALA A 188 -6.19 -4.95 -2.64
CA ALA A 188 -7.28 -5.79 -3.11
C ALA A 188 -7.77 -6.77 -2.03
N ARG A 189 -6.85 -7.42 -1.30
CA ARG A 189 -7.19 -8.26 -0.14
C ARG A 189 -7.96 -7.50 0.92
N LEU A 190 -7.52 -6.29 1.24
CA LEU A 190 -8.11 -5.50 2.32
C LEU A 190 -9.44 -4.86 1.90
N THR A 191 -9.60 -4.41 0.67
CA THR A 191 -10.72 -3.54 0.26
C THR A 191 -11.76 -4.22 -0.62
N ASP A 192 -11.43 -5.26 -1.40
CA ASP A 192 -12.40 -5.89 -2.30
C ASP A 192 -13.40 -6.77 -1.51
N PRO A 193 -14.72 -6.50 -1.60
CA PRO A 193 -15.74 -7.25 -0.85
C PRO A 193 -15.84 -8.71 -1.28
N ASP A 194 -15.42 -9.05 -2.50
CA ASP A 194 -15.42 -10.41 -3.00
C ASP A 194 -14.20 -11.22 -2.54
N TRP A 195 -13.24 -10.64 -1.80
CA TRP A 195 -12.05 -11.39 -1.37
C TRP A 195 -12.40 -12.69 -0.66
N ALA A 196 -13.33 -12.64 0.30
CA ALA A 196 -13.71 -13.79 1.11
C ALA A 196 -14.46 -14.90 0.34
N THR A 197 -14.89 -14.65 -0.90
CA THR A 197 -15.70 -15.60 -1.69
C THR A 197 -15.11 -15.97 -3.05
N LYS A 198 -14.35 -15.06 -3.68
CA LYS A 198 -13.82 -15.20 -5.04
C LYS A 198 -12.29 -15.12 -5.12
N SER A 199 -11.58 -15.02 -4.00
CA SER A 199 -10.13 -15.14 -4.02
C SER A 199 -9.70 -16.60 -4.05
N SER A 200 -8.57 -16.88 -4.67
CA SER A 200 -7.96 -18.21 -4.65
C SER A 200 -6.45 -18.12 -4.47
N ALA A 201 -5.89 -19.17 -3.86
CA ALA A 201 -4.46 -19.44 -3.89
C ALA A 201 -4.21 -20.75 -4.63
N SER A 202 -3.49 -20.68 -5.74
CA SER A 202 -3.03 -21.84 -6.48
C SER A 202 -1.59 -22.15 -6.09
N ILE A 203 -1.36 -23.34 -5.54
CA ILE A 203 -0.06 -23.81 -5.07
C ILE A 203 0.43 -24.86 -6.04
N TYR A 204 1.53 -24.57 -6.73
CA TYR A 204 2.14 -25.48 -7.68
C TYR A 204 3.43 -26.06 -7.11
N ILE A 205 3.48 -27.39 -6.97
CA ILE A 205 4.65 -28.13 -6.51
C ILE A 205 5.44 -28.61 -7.72
N ASN A 206 6.70 -28.21 -7.83
CA ASN A 206 7.57 -28.72 -8.90
C ASN A 206 8.01 -30.16 -8.57
N PRO A 207 7.76 -31.16 -9.45
CA PRO A 207 8.14 -32.55 -9.19
C PRO A 207 9.64 -32.83 -9.43
N ALA A 208 10.35 -31.95 -10.12
CA ALA A 208 11.76 -32.11 -10.51
C ALA A 208 12.72 -31.26 -9.66
N GLU A 209 12.24 -30.16 -9.07
CA GLU A 209 13.05 -29.24 -8.26
C GLU A 209 12.42 -28.97 -6.89
N PRO A 210 13.22 -28.68 -5.84
CA PRO A 210 12.70 -28.29 -4.52
C PRO A 210 12.17 -26.86 -4.58
N ARG A 211 11.05 -26.67 -5.28
CA ARG A 211 10.36 -25.39 -5.52
C ARG A 211 8.85 -25.55 -5.38
N VAL A 212 8.22 -24.58 -4.73
CA VAL A 212 6.78 -24.35 -4.71
C VAL A 212 6.51 -22.96 -5.25
N THR A 213 5.49 -22.80 -6.08
CA THR A 213 4.97 -21.49 -6.51
C THR A 213 3.60 -21.30 -5.88
N ILE A 214 3.31 -20.09 -5.39
CA ILE A 214 2.02 -19.69 -4.82
C ILE A 214 1.51 -18.52 -5.65
N LEU A 215 0.35 -18.68 -6.27
CA LEU A 215 -0.31 -17.64 -7.05
C LEU A 215 -1.60 -17.24 -6.35
N PHE A 216 -1.72 -15.97 -5.98
CA PHE A 216 -2.95 -15.39 -5.48
C PHE A 216 -3.71 -14.70 -6.61
N SER A 217 -4.99 -15.04 -6.73
CA SER A 217 -5.88 -14.47 -7.73
C SER A 217 -7.19 -14.01 -7.10
N LEU A 218 -7.83 -13.03 -7.71
CA LEU A 218 -9.18 -12.58 -7.39
C LEU A 218 -10.01 -12.58 -8.66
N ARG A 219 -11.07 -13.40 -8.71
CA ARG A 219 -11.80 -13.69 -9.95
C ARG A 219 -10.79 -14.24 -10.99
N ASP A 220 -10.71 -13.66 -12.18
CA ASP A 220 -9.81 -14.07 -13.26
C ASP A 220 -8.48 -13.30 -13.28
N GLN A 221 -8.20 -12.46 -12.28
CA GLN A 221 -7.00 -11.63 -12.23
C GLN A 221 -5.96 -12.20 -11.27
N SER A 222 -4.76 -12.45 -11.78
CA SER A 222 -3.56 -12.71 -10.97
C SER A 222 -3.14 -11.44 -10.24
N LEU A 223 -2.99 -11.52 -8.92
CA LEU A 223 -2.60 -10.40 -8.06
C LEU A 223 -1.16 -10.47 -7.59
N LEU A 224 -0.72 -11.65 -7.12
CA LEU A 224 0.61 -11.83 -6.55
C LEU A 224 1.12 -13.24 -6.84
N THR A 225 2.39 -13.32 -7.23
CA THR A 225 3.11 -14.60 -7.33
C THR A 225 4.24 -14.63 -6.32
N GLY A 226 4.30 -15.71 -5.54
CA GLY A 226 5.39 -16.04 -4.65
C GLY A 226 6.05 -17.35 -5.05
N SER A 227 7.34 -17.49 -4.77
CA SER A 227 8.10 -18.71 -4.99
C SER A 227 8.89 -19.07 -3.73
N LEU A 228 8.85 -20.34 -3.35
CA LEU A 228 9.59 -20.90 -2.22
C LEU A 228 10.50 -21.99 -2.74
N HIS A 229 11.80 -21.88 -2.54
CA HIS A 229 12.74 -22.91 -2.97
C HIS A 229 13.84 -23.18 -1.93
N LEU A 230 14.47 -24.34 -2.05
CA LEU A 230 15.64 -24.70 -1.25
C LEU A 230 16.92 -24.17 -1.90
N CYS A 231 17.50 -23.11 -1.33
CA CYS A 231 18.72 -22.49 -1.81
C CYS A 231 19.95 -23.17 -1.17
N GLN A 232 20.80 -23.76 -2.00
CA GLN A 232 22.07 -24.40 -1.60
C GLN A 232 21.93 -25.41 -0.45
N GLY A 233 20.76 -26.06 -0.31
CA GLY A 233 20.47 -27.01 0.77
C GLY A 233 20.53 -26.42 2.19
N GLN A 234 20.69 -25.10 2.33
CA GLN A 234 20.94 -24.41 3.59
C GLN A 234 19.82 -23.46 3.97
N PHE A 235 19.12 -22.88 2.99
CA PHE A 235 18.09 -21.88 3.23
C PHE A 235 16.80 -22.23 2.49
N LEU A 236 15.67 -22.01 3.15
CA LEU A 236 14.38 -21.87 2.49
C LEU A 236 14.23 -20.40 2.10
N HIS A 237 14.21 -20.15 0.80
CA HIS A 237 14.13 -18.80 0.25
C HIS A 237 12.73 -18.59 -0.31
N TYR A 238 11.95 -17.76 0.38
CA TYR A 238 10.65 -17.28 -0.09
C TYR A 238 10.84 -15.91 -0.74
N HIS A 239 10.37 -15.78 -1.97
CA HIS A 239 10.45 -14.56 -2.76
C HIS A 239 9.08 -14.23 -3.35
N CYS A 240 8.57 -13.04 -3.07
CA CYS A 240 7.42 -12.45 -3.77
C CYS A 240 7.64 -10.94 -3.95
N GLU A 241 6.73 -10.26 -4.63
CA GLU A 241 6.85 -8.81 -4.81
C GLU A 241 6.99 -8.09 -3.46
N GLY A 242 8.15 -7.46 -3.23
CA GLY A 242 8.45 -6.72 -2.00
C GLY A 242 8.87 -7.55 -0.78
N ILE A 243 8.94 -8.89 -0.87
CA ILE A 243 9.37 -9.77 0.24
C ILE A 243 10.46 -10.71 -0.26
N ASP A 244 11.60 -10.72 0.44
CA ASP A 244 12.75 -11.59 0.14
C ASP A 244 13.28 -12.25 1.43
N ASP A 245 12.63 -13.32 1.85
CA ASP A 245 12.88 -13.98 3.12
C ASP A 245 13.78 -15.20 2.96
N ARG A 246 14.83 -15.28 3.78
CA ARG A 246 15.73 -16.43 3.85
C ARG A 246 15.74 -17.02 5.24
N VAL A 247 15.19 -18.23 5.35
CA VAL A 247 15.11 -18.96 6.62
C VAL A 247 16.14 -20.10 6.62
N PRO A 248 17.09 -20.13 7.57
CA PRO A 248 18.03 -21.25 7.70
C PRO A 248 17.28 -22.56 7.93
N VAL A 249 17.67 -23.61 7.20
CA VAL A 249 17.11 -24.96 7.36
C VAL A 249 17.67 -25.61 8.62
N THR A 250 16.80 -26.02 9.53
CA THR A 250 17.20 -26.75 10.74
C THR A 250 17.21 -28.27 10.52
N ASP A 251 17.90 -29.01 11.40
CA ASP A 251 17.91 -30.48 11.38
C ASP A 251 16.55 -31.10 11.75
N ARG A 252 15.77 -30.41 12.59
CA ARG A 252 14.42 -30.82 12.98
C ARG A 252 13.51 -29.59 13.07
N PRO A 253 12.26 -29.66 12.55
CA PRO A 253 11.65 -30.81 11.86
C PRO A 253 12.22 -31.01 10.44
N SER A 254 11.65 -31.94 9.64
CA SER A 254 12.07 -32.19 8.25
C SER A 254 12.00 -30.93 7.38
N VAL A 255 12.75 -30.88 6.27
CA VAL A 255 12.72 -29.73 5.33
C VAL A 255 11.31 -29.54 4.81
N ARG A 256 10.63 -30.63 4.42
CA ARG A 256 9.23 -30.58 3.98
C ARG A 256 8.31 -29.97 5.03
N THR A 257 8.45 -30.34 6.30
CA THR A 257 7.66 -29.75 7.39
C THR A 257 7.92 -28.25 7.53
N GLN A 258 9.18 -27.80 7.39
CA GLN A 258 9.54 -26.39 7.44
C GLN A 258 8.91 -25.61 6.26
N VAL A 259 8.98 -26.16 5.04
CA VAL A 259 8.34 -25.59 3.84
C VAL A 259 6.83 -25.51 4.01
N THR A 260 6.17 -26.59 4.44
CA THR A 260 4.73 -26.61 4.72
C THR A 260 4.35 -25.55 5.75
N LYS A 261 5.18 -25.31 6.77
CA LYS A 261 4.94 -24.25 7.76
C LYS A 261 4.97 -22.86 7.13
N ILE A 262 5.93 -22.58 6.25
CA ILE A 262 6.01 -21.29 5.53
C ILE A 262 4.78 -21.12 4.64
N VAL A 263 4.44 -22.11 3.82
CA VAL A 263 3.26 -22.06 2.94
C VAL A 263 1.98 -21.84 3.76
N LYS A 264 1.80 -22.55 4.87
CA LYS A 264 0.64 -22.37 5.77
C LYS A 264 0.60 -20.98 6.40
N ASN A 265 1.75 -20.40 6.75
CA ASN A 265 1.80 -19.03 7.26
C ASN A 265 1.35 -18.02 6.20
N VAL A 266 1.84 -18.16 4.95
CA VAL A 266 1.42 -17.33 3.82
C VAL A 266 -0.09 -17.46 3.58
N LEU A 267 -0.64 -18.69 3.55
CA LEU A 267 -2.08 -18.90 3.40
C LEU A 267 -2.89 -18.32 4.58
N ARG A 268 -2.40 -18.42 5.81
CA ARG A 268 -3.07 -17.86 6.99
C ARG A 268 -3.08 -16.34 6.97
N GLU A 269 -2.03 -15.72 6.44
CA GLU A 269 -1.96 -14.27 6.31
C GLU A 269 -2.90 -13.76 5.23
N TRP A 270 -2.96 -14.45 4.09
CA TRP A 270 -3.76 -14.04 2.95
C TRP A 270 -5.24 -14.44 3.05
N GLN A 271 -5.55 -15.53 3.75
CA GLN A 271 -6.91 -16.07 3.93
C GLN A 271 -7.71 -16.11 2.61
N PRO A 272 -7.21 -16.77 1.56
CA PRO A 272 -7.96 -16.90 0.32
C PRO A 272 -9.21 -17.77 0.54
N ALA A 273 -10.26 -17.51 -0.24
CA ALA A 273 -11.52 -18.28 -0.15
C ALA A 273 -11.32 -19.74 -0.60
N TRP A 274 -10.48 -19.94 -1.62
CA TRP A 274 -10.19 -21.25 -2.19
C TRP A 274 -8.69 -21.51 -2.23
N VAL A 275 -8.30 -22.76 -1.96
CA VAL A 275 -6.90 -23.20 -2.10
C VAL A 275 -6.86 -24.40 -3.03
N PHE A 276 -6.11 -24.27 -4.11
CA PHE A 276 -5.86 -25.35 -5.07
C PHE A 276 -4.41 -25.79 -4.96
N ILE A 277 -4.16 -27.09 -4.97
CA ILE A 277 -2.82 -27.65 -4.90
C ILE A 277 -2.62 -28.51 -6.14
N GLY A 278 -1.59 -28.23 -6.90
CA GLY A 278 -1.27 -28.92 -8.15
C GLY A 278 0.20 -29.36 -8.21
N THR A 279 0.48 -30.35 -9.04
CA THR A 279 1.83 -30.80 -9.39
C THR A 279 1.87 -31.27 -10.85
N GLY A 280 3.05 -31.56 -11.39
CA GLY A 280 3.19 -32.18 -12.71
C GLY A 280 3.51 -31.19 -13.82
N ASP A 281 2.57 -30.98 -14.74
CA ASP A 281 2.66 -30.02 -15.84
C ASP A 281 1.97 -28.70 -15.41
N PRO A 282 2.60 -27.52 -15.54
CA PRO A 282 1.94 -26.25 -15.21
C PRO A 282 0.70 -25.95 -16.05
N ASP A 283 0.65 -26.42 -17.31
CA ASP A 283 -0.48 -26.18 -18.22
C ASP A 283 -1.62 -27.19 -17.99
N LEU A 284 -1.29 -28.36 -17.44
CA LEU A 284 -2.23 -29.43 -17.10
C LEU A 284 -1.90 -30.05 -15.72
N PRO A 285 -2.09 -29.28 -14.62
CA PRO A 285 -1.65 -29.72 -13.31
C PRO A 285 -2.52 -30.89 -12.80
N THR A 286 -1.86 -31.88 -12.20
CA THR A 286 -2.53 -32.91 -11.41
C THR A 286 -2.90 -32.31 -10.05
N LEU A 287 -4.20 -32.20 -9.78
CA LEU A 287 -4.69 -31.68 -8.50
C LEU A 287 -4.45 -32.66 -7.36
N LEU A 288 -4.01 -32.13 -6.22
CA LEU A 288 -3.72 -32.87 -5.00
C LEU A 288 -4.71 -32.46 -3.90
N PRO A 289 -5.15 -33.41 -3.06
CA PRO A 289 -6.03 -33.11 -1.93
C PRO A 289 -5.31 -32.35 -0.81
N ASP A 290 -3.99 -32.52 -0.69
CA ASP A 290 -3.17 -31.99 0.39
C ASP A 290 -1.79 -31.53 -0.10
N LEU A 291 -1.14 -30.66 0.69
CA LEU A 291 0.22 -30.18 0.43
C LEU A 291 1.26 -31.25 0.77
N ASN A 292 1.44 -32.21 -0.15
CA ASN A 292 2.40 -33.31 -0.02
C ASN A 292 3.64 -33.05 -0.86
N LEU A 293 4.72 -32.61 -0.22
CA LEU A 293 5.98 -32.28 -0.89
C LEU A 293 6.81 -33.54 -1.23
N PRO A 294 7.46 -33.59 -2.41
CA PRO A 294 8.27 -34.73 -2.83
C PRO A 294 9.54 -34.90 -1.99
N GLU A 295 10.07 -36.12 -1.92
CA GLU A 295 11.26 -36.43 -1.10
C GLU A 295 12.54 -35.70 -1.54
N LEU A 296 12.58 -35.20 -2.78
CA LEU A 296 13.70 -34.44 -3.33
C LEU A 296 14.09 -33.23 -2.46
N TRP A 297 13.15 -32.67 -1.69
CA TRP A 297 13.41 -31.61 -0.70
C TRP A 297 14.38 -32.04 0.39
N GLU A 298 14.39 -33.32 0.77
CA GLU A 298 15.33 -33.89 1.74
C GLU A 298 16.64 -34.32 1.06
N GLN A 299 16.56 -34.83 -0.17
CA GLN A 299 17.72 -35.33 -0.91
C GLN A 299 18.68 -34.21 -1.31
N ALA A 300 18.14 -33.08 -1.80
CA ALA A 300 18.91 -31.90 -2.17
C ALA A 300 19.75 -31.36 -1.00
N ARG A 301 19.24 -31.48 0.23
CA ARG A 301 19.98 -31.14 1.45
C ARG A 301 21.12 -32.12 1.75
N ARG A 302 20.91 -33.42 1.53
CA ARG A 302 21.91 -34.47 1.80
C ARG A 302 23.08 -34.42 0.83
N GLY A 303 22.84 -34.08 -0.45
CA GLY A 303 23.87 -33.98 -1.49
C GLY A 303 24.97 -32.95 -1.20
N LEU A 304 24.73 -32.01 -0.28
CA LEU A 304 25.63 -30.92 0.06
C LEU A 304 26.38 -31.11 1.38
N LYS A 305 26.07 -32.14 2.18
CA LYS A 305 26.91 -32.44 3.35
C LYS A 305 28.28 -32.87 2.82
N PRO A 306 29.38 -32.14 3.11
CA PRO A 306 30.71 -32.60 2.73
C PRO A 306 30.87 -34.00 3.30
N ARG A 307 31.17 -34.99 2.44
CA ARG A 307 31.63 -36.29 2.91
C ARG A 307 32.76 -35.97 3.88
N LYS A 308 32.55 -36.21 5.18
CA LYS A 308 33.64 -36.17 6.16
C LYS A 308 34.70 -37.08 5.56
N SER A 309 35.75 -36.51 4.98
CA SER A 309 36.92 -37.26 4.56
C SER A 309 37.35 -37.98 5.83
N LYS A 310 37.22 -39.31 5.86
CA LYS A 310 37.82 -40.10 6.93
C LYS A 310 39.29 -39.74 6.87
N SER A 311 39.74 -38.85 7.75
CA SER A 311 41.15 -38.64 8.00
C SER A 311 41.67 -40.00 8.42
N GLN A 312 42.37 -40.66 7.50
CA GLN A 312 43.15 -41.83 7.83
C GLN A 312 44.21 -41.36 8.83
N SER A 313 43.92 -41.52 10.11
CA SER A 313 44.94 -41.58 11.15
C SER A 313 45.76 -42.83 10.84
N ARG A 314 46.84 -42.66 10.09
CA ARG A 314 47.90 -43.66 10.01
C ARG A 314 48.55 -43.74 11.39
N CYS A 315 48.68 -44.97 11.88
CA CYS A 315 49.54 -45.36 12.99
C CYS A 315 50.98 -44.90 12.77
#